data_AF-A0A3P3YD05-F1
#
_entry.id   AF-A0A3P3YD05-F1
#
_cell.length_a   1.000
_cell.length_b   1.000
_cell.length_c   1.000
_cell.angle_alpha   90.00
_cell.angle_beta   90.00
_cell.angle_gamma   90.00
#
_symmetry.space_group_name_H-M   'P 1'
#
loop_
_entity.id
_entity.type
_entity.pdbx_description
1 polymer ?
#
loop_
_entity_poly.entity_id
_entity_poly.type
_entity_poly.pdbx_seq_one_letter_code
_entity_poly.pdbx_strand_id
1 'polypeptide(L)'
;MMPFLVQCGADTSLLTVLNLERTKLQSIPAEIGQLTSLKTLILSSNELQTIPAEIAQLTSLKELNLGNNSLQSIPAEIVQLTSLRTLNLERNKFQSIPAEIGQLTSLKTLNLESNQLQSVPFEIGQLTSLETLVLSTNKLQLIPAEIGQLKSLYTLHLECNQLQSVPVEMGQLTSLETLYLYSNKLQSIPTEIRQLTSLETLSLSYNELQTIPAEIGQLTSLKWLNLGNNNLQSIPSEIGKLTSLQSLGLDNNKLQSLPVEIGQLASLMRLVLDNNQLQSIPAEIGQLTSLRELDLHGNDLQSIPAEIGQLTSLMRLYLDNNKLQSVPVEIRQLTRCRVSGLNH
;
A
#
# COMPACT_ATOMS: atom_id res chain seq x y z
N MET A 1 -26.62 -12.14 25.74
CA MET A 1 -27.57 -11.71 24.69
C MET A 1 -27.68 -12.74 23.55
N MET A 2 -26.59 -13.35 23.06
CA MET A 2 -26.70 -14.45 22.07
C MET A 2 -27.46 -15.71 22.56
N PRO A 3 -27.30 -16.22 23.80
CA PRO A 3 -28.19 -17.28 24.27
C PRO A 3 -29.65 -16.84 24.33
N PHE A 4 -29.91 -15.54 24.53
CA PHE A 4 -31.26 -14.97 24.62
C PHE A 4 -31.99 -14.85 23.29
N LEU A 5 -31.30 -14.57 22.18
CA LEU A 5 -31.95 -14.49 20.85
C LEU A 5 -32.46 -15.86 20.37
N VAL A 6 -31.75 -16.93 20.73
CA VAL A 6 -32.12 -18.31 20.38
C VAL A 6 -33.09 -18.92 21.40
N GLN A 7 -32.91 -18.65 22.70
CA GLN A 7 -33.79 -19.20 23.75
C GLN A 7 -35.18 -18.55 23.82
N CYS A 8 -35.38 -17.34 23.27
CA CYS A 8 -36.68 -16.65 23.33
C CYS A 8 -37.69 -17.07 22.24
N GLY A 9 -37.38 -18.04 21.37
CA GLY A 9 -38.33 -18.51 20.35
C GLY A 9 -38.70 -17.46 19.29
N ALA A 10 -37.87 -16.43 19.12
CA ALA A 10 -38.02 -15.47 18.04
C ALA A 10 -37.69 -16.15 16.70
N ASP A 11 -38.48 -15.89 15.66
CA ASP A 11 -38.20 -16.38 14.32
C ASP A 11 -36.94 -15.70 13.77
N THR A 12 -35.81 -16.42 13.87
CA THR A 12 -34.50 -15.95 13.39
C THR A 12 -34.27 -16.24 11.91
N SER A 13 -35.23 -16.86 11.21
CA SER A 13 -35.12 -17.19 9.78
C SER A 13 -35.07 -15.96 8.87
N LEU A 14 -35.42 -14.77 9.39
CA LEU A 14 -35.35 -13.50 8.66
C LEU A 14 -34.14 -12.65 9.04
N LEU A 15 -33.34 -13.06 10.05
CA LEU A 15 -32.20 -12.28 10.50
C LEU A 15 -31.05 -12.37 9.50
N THR A 16 -30.82 -11.28 8.77
CA THR A 16 -29.77 -11.20 7.73
C THR A 16 -28.53 -10.43 8.16
N VAL A 17 -28.63 -9.63 9.22
CA VAL A 17 -27.51 -8.85 9.77
C VAL A 17 -27.51 -8.98 11.29
N LEU A 18 -26.36 -9.32 11.85
CA LEU A 18 -26.14 -9.36 13.30
C LEU A 18 -24.87 -8.58 13.61
N ASN A 19 -25.03 -7.50 14.36
CA ASN A 19 -23.92 -6.67 14.82
C ASN A 19 -23.84 -6.72 16.35
N LEU A 20 -22.71 -7.22 16.84
CA LEU A 20 -22.36 -7.35 18.25
C LEU A 20 -20.98 -6.72 18.52
N GLU A 21 -20.62 -5.69 17.75
CA GLU A 21 -19.41 -4.91 17.96
C GLU A 21 -19.38 -4.26 19.36
N ARG A 22 -18.21 -4.25 20.02
CA ARG A 22 -18.00 -3.58 21.32
C ARG A 22 -18.93 -4.08 22.43
N THR A 23 -19.31 -5.35 22.41
CA THR A 23 -20.19 -5.95 23.43
C THR A 23 -19.43 -6.71 24.53
N LYS A 24 -18.09 -6.70 24.49
CA LYS A 24 -17.20 -7.41 25.43
C LYS A 24 -17.42 -8.93 25.42
N LEU A 25 -17.79 -9.49 24.27
CA LEU A 25 -17.94 -10.93 24.12
C LEU A 25 -16.59 -11.63 24.26
N GLN A 26 -16.54 -12.64 25.12
CA GLN A 26 -15.36 -13.50 25.30
C GLN A 26 -15.43 -14.78 24.47
N SER A 27 -16.64 -15.20 24.10
CA SER A 27 -16.89 -16.36 23.25
C SER A 27 -18.13 -16.16 22.39
N ILE A 28 -18.19 -16.93 21.30
CA ILE A 28 -19.38 -17.07 20.47
C ILE A 28 -20.00 -18.43 20.83
N PRO A 29 -21.28 -18.49 21.24
CA PRO A 29 -21.99 -19.75 21.46
C PRO A 29 -22.21 -20.53 20.16
N ALA A 30 -22.21 -21.86 20.23
CA ALA A 30 -22.39 -22.77 19.10
C ALA A 30 -23.74 -22.56 18.38
N GLU A 31 -24.76 -22.09 19.11
CA GLU A 31 -26.09 -21.77 18.61
C GLU A 31 -26.08 -20.67 17.54
N ILE A 32 -24.97 -19.93 17.36
CA ILE A 32 -24.79 -19.00 16.25
C ILE A 32 -25.04 -19.67 14.89
N GLY A 33 -24.70 -20.95 14.75
CA GLY A 33 -24.90 -21.72 13.51
C GLY A 33 -26.36 -21.88 13.09
N GLN A 34 -27.30 -21.65 14.00
CA GLN A 34 -28.74 -21.71 13.72
C GLN A 34 -29.23 -20.49 12.91
N LEU A 35 -28.46 -19.40 12.84
CA LEU A 35 -28.82 -18.17 12.11
C LEU A 35 -28.51 -18.30 10.60
N THR A 36 -28.99 -19.35 9.95
CA THR A 36 -28.56 -19.75 8.58
C THR A 36 -28.88 -18.73 7.48
N SER A 37 -29.78 -17.79 7.73
CA SER A 37 -30.14 -16.68 6.82
C SER A 37 -29.22 -15.46 6.94
N LEU A 38 -28.26 -15.50 7.86
CA LEU A 38 -27.34 -14.40 8.12
C LEU A 38 -26.42 -14.16 6.91
N LYS A 39 -26.32 -12.90 6.51
CA LYS A 39 -25.47 -12.40 5.41
C LYS A 39 -24.31 -11.57 5.92
N THR A 40 -24.49 -10.89 7.05
CA THR A 40 -23.45 -10.06 7.67
C THR A 40 -23.38 -10.34 9.17
N LEU A 41 -22.19 -10.71 9.63
CA LEU A 41 -21.88 -10.94 11.05
C LEU A 41 -20.73 -10.03 11.46
N ILE A 42 -21.02 -9.06 12.33
CA ILE A 42 -20.04 -8.12 12.87
C ILE A 42 -19.83 -8.44 14.35
N LEU A 43 -18.60 -8.83 14.67
CA LEU A 43 -18.13 -9.24 15.99
C LEU A 43 -16.85 -8.47 16.38
N SER A 44 -16.58 -7.35 15.71
CA SER A 44 -15.36 -6.55 15.92
C SER A 44 -15.28 -5.94 17.32
N SER A 45 -14.08 -5.62 17.76
CA SER A 45 -13.83 -4.93 19.05
C SER A 45 -14.44 -5.67 20.24
N ASN A 46 -14.18 -6.98 20.35
CA ASN A 46 -14.58 -7.83 21.47
C ASN A 46 -13.34 -8.47 22.11
N GLU A 47 -13.53 -9.48 22.97
CA GLU A 47 -12.48 -10.22 23.68
C GLU A 47 -12.42 -11.68 23.21
N LEU A 48 -12.84 -11.97 21.97
CA LEU A 48 -12.93 -13.32 21.45
C LEU A 48 -11.55 -13.97 21.33
N GLN A 49 -11.42 -15.18 21.85
CA GLN A 49 -10.19 -15.98 21.77
C GLN A 49 -10.28 -17.11 20.74
N THR A 50 -11.50 -17.62 20.50
CA THR A 50 -11.78 -18.69 19.56
C THR A 50 -13.08 -18.42 18.80
N ILE A 51 -13.26 -19.14 17.70
CA ILE A 51 -14.50 -19.17 16.93
C ILE A 51 -15.01 -20.62 16.94
N PRO A 52 -16.28 -20.87 17.26
CA PRO A 52 -16.87 -22.20 17.21
C PRO A 52 -16.96 -22.71 15.77
N ALA A 53 -16.81 -24.02 15.56
CA ALA A 53 -16.90 -24.63 14.23
C ALA A 53 -18.29 -24.44 13.59
N GLU A 54 -19.33 -24.28 14.41
CA GLU A 54 -20.71 -24.04 14.01
C GLU A 54 -20.89 -22.74 13.21
N ILE A 55 -19.93 -21.82 13.23
CA ILE A 55 -19.95 -20.64 12.34
C ILE A 55 -20.04 -21.06 10.86
N ALA A 56 -19.52 -22.24 10.52
CA ALA A 56 -19.54 -22.82 9.18
C ALA A 56 -20.95 -23.12 8.65
N GLN A 57 -21.94 -23.23 9.53
CA GLN A 57 -23.35 -23.44 9.17
C GLN A 57 -23.98 -22.20 8.53
N LEU A 58 -23.34 -21.02 8.64
CA LEU A 58 -23.80 -19.75 8.08
C LEU A 58 -23.48 -19.64 6.57
N THR A 59 -23.93 -20.61 5.77
CA THR A 59 -23.56 -20.72 4.34
C THR A 59 -24.03 -19.54 3.46
N SER A 60 -25.00 -18.75 3.95
CA SER A 60 -25.46 -17.50 3.32
C SER A 60 -24.57 -16.28 3.62
N LEU A 61 -23.58 -16.43 4.51
CA LEU A 61 -22.76 -15.33 5.00
C LEU A 61 -21.88 -14.76 3.88
N LYS A 62 -21.94 -13.45 3.72
CA LYS A 62 -21.17 -12.68 2.74
C LYS A 62 -20.08 -11.84 3.40
N GLU A 63 -20.32 -11.41 4.63
CA GLU A 63 -19.39 -10.59 5.40
C GLU A 63 -19.24 -11.12 6.81
N LEU A 64 -18.00 -11.37 7.20
CA LEU A 64 -17.60 -11.76 8.55
C LEU A 64 -16.52 -10.79 9.04
N ASN A 65 -16.86 -9.96 10.02
CA ASN A 65 -15.94 -9.02 10.64
C ASN A 65 -15.63 -9.45 12.07
N LEU A 66 -14.38 -9.85 12.30
CA LEU A 66 -13.82 -10.32 13.56
C LEU A 66 -12.63 -9.45 14.01
N GLY A 67 -12.48 -8.25 13.42
CA GLY A 67 -11.35 -7.37 13.70
C GLY A 67 -11.28 -6.93 15.16
N ASN A 68 -10.08 -6.63 15.67
CA ASN A 68 -9.86 -6.16 17.04
C ASN A 68 -10.41 -7.13 18.09
N ASN A 69 -9.83 -8.34 18.12
CA ASN A 69 -10.13 -9.41 19.09
C ASN A 69 -8.80 -10.03 19.60
N SER A 70 -8.85 -11.22 20.20
CA SER A 70 -7.68 -11.98 20.66
C SER A 70 -7.55 -13.35 19.96
N LEU A 71 -8.04 -13.47 18.72
CA LEU A 71 -8.04 -14.71 17.96
C LEU A 71 -6.61 -15.12 17.56
N GLN A 72 -6.30 -16.40 17.67
CA GLN A 72 -5.01 -16.97 17.23
C GLN A 72 -5.16 -17.86 15.98
N SER A 73 -6.37 -18.37 15.74
CA SER A 73 -6.72 -19.23 14.62
C SER A 73 -8.19 -19.07 14.24
N ILE A 74 -8.56 -19.59 13.07
CA ILE A 74 -9.95 -19.82 12.65
C ILE A 74 -10.16 -21.34 12.50
N PRO A 75 -11.37 -21.85 12.74
CA PRO A 75 -11.69 -23.27 12.53
C PRO A 75 -11.53 -23.63 11.04
N ALA A 76 -11.10 -24.86 10.75
CA ALA A 76 -10.92 -25.33 9.38
C ALA A 76 -12.27 -25.37 8.61
N GLU A 77 -13.37 -25.53 9.34
CA GLU A 77 -14.73 -25.53 8.81
C GLU A 77 -15.15 -24.19 8.18
N ILE A 78 -14.39 -23.11 8.38
CA ILE A 78 -14.62 -21.80 7.75
C ILE A 78 -14.77 -21.91 6.21
N VAL A 79 -14.16 -22.94 5.60
CA VAL A 79 -14.26 -23.24 4.15
C VAL A 79 -15.68 -23.48 3.65
N GLN A 80 -16.61 -23.83 4.55
CA GLN A 80 -18.01 -24.03 4.18
C GLN A 80 -18.73 -22.71 3.88
N LEU A 81 -18.14 -21.57 4.22
CA LEU A 81 -18.66 -20.23 3.93
C LEU A 81 -18.40 -19.84 2.47
N THR A 82 -18.88 -20.64 1.53
CA THR A 82 -18.63 -20.48 0.08
C THR A 82 -19.22 -19.19 -0.51
N SER A 83 -20.17 -18.56 0.18
CA SER A 83 -20.74 -17.25 -0.18
C SER A 83 -19.93 -16.05 0.33
N LEU A 84 -18.90 -16.28 1.14
CA LEU A 84 -18.17 -15.21 1.83
C LEU A 84 -17.40 -14.36 0.82
N ARG A 85 -17.58 -13.05 0.92
CA ARG A 85 -16.96 -12.03 0.06
C ARG A 85 -15.98 -11.17 0.84
N THR A 86 -16.24 -10.95 2.12
CA THR A 86 -15.40 -10.12 2.98
C THR A 86 -15.11 -10.85 4.27
N LEU A 87 -13.83 -11.05 4.55
CA LEU A 87 -13.32 -11.58 5.80
C LEU A 87 -12.35 -10.57 6.41
N ASN A 88 -12.75 -9.98 7.54
CA ASN A 88 -11.90 -9.05 8.29
C ASN A 88 -11.43 -9.70 9.60
N LEU A 89 -10.12 -9.91 9.71
CA LEU A 89 -9.41 -10.50 10.84
C LEU A 89 -8.33 -9.54 11.39
N GLU A 90 -8.40 -8.25 11.07
CA GLU A 90 -7.40 -7.28 11.50
C GLU A 90 -7.24 -7.23 13.02
N ARG A 91 -6.09 -6.78 13.53
CA ARG A 91 -5.85 -6.54 14.97
C ARG A 91 -6.21 -7.77 15.83
N ASN A 92 -5.61 -8.90 15.49
CA ASN A 92 -5.73 -10.16 16.24
C ASN A 92 -4.32 -10.69 16.59
N LYS A 93 -4.20 -11.99 16.88
CA LYS A 93 -2.95 -12.65 17.29
C LYS A 93 -2.58 -13.81 16.35
N PHE A 94 -3.02 -13.78 15.10
CA PHE A 94 -2.73 -14.84 14.13
C PHE A 94 -1.23 -14.92 13.86
N GLN A 95 -0.65 -16.11 14.01
CA GLN A 95 0.75 -16.40 13.64
C GLN A 95 0.87 -17.04 12.26
N SER A 96 -0.19 -17.70 11.81
CA SER A 96 -0.35 -18.29 10.50
C SER A 96 -1.81 -18.24 10.07
N ILE A 97 -2.05 -18.52 8.79
CA ILE A 97 -3.39 -18.73 8.22
C ILE A 97 -3.45 -20.16 7.70
N PRO A 98 -4.53 -20.90 7.96
CA PRO A 98 -4.71 -22.25 7.42
C PRO A 98 -4.72 -22.23 5.89
N ALA A 99 -4.16 -23.28 5.26
CA ALA A 99 -4.14 -23.47 3.81
C ALA A 99 -5.57 -23.50 3.22
N GLU A 100 -6.51 -24.00 4.01
CA GLU A 100 -7.93 -24.06 3.75
C GLU A 100 -8.54 -22.71 3.34
N ILE A 101 -7.92 -21.58 3.70
CA ILE A 101 -8.38 -20.25 3.27
C ILE A 101 -8.54 -20.15 1.75
N GLY A 102 -7.70 -20.85 0.97
CA GLY A 102 -7.74 -20.86 -0.49
C GLY A 102 -9.05 -21.41 -1.08
N GLN A 103 -9.84 -22.14 -0.29
CA GLN A 103 -11.14 -22.68 -0.70
C GLN A 103 -12.26 -21.62 -0.72
N LEU A 104 -12.04 -20.44 -0.13
CA LEU A 104 -12.99 -19.32 -0.14
C LEU A 104 -12.94 -18.55 -1.47
N THR A 105 -13.19 -19.24 -2.58
CA THR A 105 -12.98 -18.70 -3.94
C THR A 105 -13.90 -17.52 -4.32
N SER A 106 -14.96 -17.27 -3.55
CA SER A 106 -15.85 -16.10 -3.68
C SER A 106 -15.31 -14.84 -2.97
N LEU A 107 -14.22 -14.96 -2.20
CA LEU A 107 -13.69 -13.90 -1.38
C LEU A 107 -13.13 -12.78 -2.25
N LYS A 108 -13.57 -11.55 -1.98
CA LYS A 108 -13.15 -10.31 -2.65
C LYS A 108 -12.23 -9.47 -1.77
N THR A 109 -12.43 -9.52 -0.46
CA THR A 109 -11.63 -8.75 0.50
C THR A 109 -11.18 -9.66 1.64
N LEU A 110 -9.87 -9.71 1.84
CA LEU A 110 -9.24 -10.36 2.99
C LEU A 110 -8.37 -9.34 3.73
N ASN A 111 -8.75 -9.00 4.95
CA ASN A 111 -7.98 -8.11 5.81
C ASN A 111 -7.40 -8.87 7.00
N LEU A 112 -6.07 -8.86 7.09
CA LEU A 112 -5.24 -9.51 8.10
C LEU A 112 -4.25 -8.53 8.73
N GLU A 113 -4.49 -7.23 8.58
CA GLU A 113 -3.66 -6.17 9.13
C GLU A 113 -3.41 -6.37 10.64
N SER A 114 -2.23 -5.98 11.13
CA SER A 114 -1.94 -5.95 12.57
C SER A 114 -2.12 -7.32 13.24
N ASN A 115 -1.44 -8.33 12.69
CA ASN A 115 -1.33 -9.67 13.24
C ASN A 115 0.14 -10.03 13.50
N GLN A 116 0.45 -11.31 13.66
CA GLN A 116 1.80 -11.82 13.90
C GLN A 116 2.24 -12.82 12.82
N LEU A 117 1.68 -12.70 11.62
CA LEU A 117 1.90 -13.63 10.52
C LEU A 117 3.37 -13.63 10.12
N GLN A 118 3.99 -14.81 10.07
CA GLN A 118 5.36 -14.99 9.61
C GLN A 118 5.43 -15.40 8.13
N SER A 119 4.37 -16.04 7.64
CA SER A 119 4.21 -16.46 6.25
C SER A 119 2.75 -16.39 5.83
N VAL A 120 2.54 -16.43 4.51
CA VAL A 120 1.24 -16.63 3.86
C VAL A 120 1.28 -17.99 3.16
N PRO A 121 0.26 -18.85 3.30
CA PRO A 121 0.20 -20.13 2.59
C PRO A 121 0.14 -19.93 1.07
N PHE A 122 0.69 -20.87 0.30
CA PHE A 122 0.69 -20.77 -1.17
C PHE A 122 -0.74 -20.84 -1.74
N GLU A 123 -1.66 -21.47 -1.01
CA GLU A 123 -3.08 -21.53 -1.32
C GLU A 123 -3.76 -20.16 -1.38
N ILE A 124 -3.11 -19.09 -0.91
CA ILE A 124 -3.60 -17.72 -1.15
C ILE A 124 -3.86 -17.46 -2.64
N GLY A 125 -3.06 -18.04 -3.55
CA GLY A 125 -3.23 -17.91 -5.00
C GLY A 125 -4.55 -18.50 -5.54
N GLN A 126 -5.22 -19.35 -4.76
CA GLN A 126 -6.52 -19.94 -5.13
C GLN A 126 -7.68 -18.95 -4.99
N LEU A 127 -7.48 -17.82 -4.29
CA LEU A 127 -8.48 -16.77 -4.10
C LEU A 127 -8.62 -15.90 -5.38
N THR A 128 -8.93 -16.50 -6.52
CA THR A 128 -8.89 -15.84 -7.83
C THR A 128 -9.88 -14.68 -8.00
N SER A 129 -10.92 -14.61 -7.15
CA SER A 129 -11.85 -13.48 -7.07
C SER A 129 -11.38 -12.34 -6.16
N LEU A 130 -10.22 -12.47 -5.50
CA LEU A 130 -9.75 -11.51 -4.52
C LEU A 130 -9.37 -10.20 -5.19
N GLU A 131 -9.94 -9.12 -4.69
CA GLU A 131 -9.80 -7.78 -5.23
C GLU A 131 -8.95 -6.90 -4.28
N THR A 132 -9.03 -7.16 -2.97
CA THR A 132 -8.25 -6.48 -1.93
C THR A 132 -7.61 -7.49 -0.98
N LEU A 133 -6.30 -7.38 -0.80
CA LEU A 133 -5.54 -8.14 0.20
C LEU A 133 -4.76 -7.19 1.10
N VAL A 134 -5.09 -7.21 2.40
CA VAL A 134 -4.40 -6.40 3.41
C VAL A 134 -3.62 -7.31 4.35
N LEU A 135 -2.30 -7.21 4.29
CA LEU A 135 -1.33 -7.98 5.09
C LEU A 135 -0.38 -7.04 5.88
N SER A 136 -0.71 -5.76 5.94
CA SER A 136 0.11 -4.74 6.59
C SER A 136 0.32 -5.00 8.08
N THR A 137 1.44 -4.52 8.63
CA THR A 137 1.74 -4.64 10.07
C THR A 137 1.74 -6.10 10.54
N ASN A 138 2.60 -6.92 9.93
CA ASN A 138 2.81 -8.33 10.27
C ASN A 138 4.32 -8.60 10.41
N LYS A 139 4.73 -9.87 10.42
CA LYS A 139 6.13 -10.31 10.50
C LYS A 139 6.55 -11.09 9.25
N LEU A 140 5.93 -10.80 8.11
CA LEU A 140 6.17 -11.53 6.86
C LEU A 140 7.59 -11.29 6.38
N GLN A 141 8.30 -12.37 6.09
CA GLN A 141 9.66 -12.32 5.50
C GLN A 141 9.64 -12.56 3.99
N LEU A 142 8.61 -13.24 3.50
CA LEU A 142 8.42 -13.59 2.10
C LEU A 142 6.93 -13.58 1.73
N ILE A 143 6.66 -13.38 0.45
CA ILE A 143 5.35 -13.59 -0.17
C ILE A 143 5.48 -14.76 -1.15
N PRO A 144 4.55 -15.74 -1.12
CA PRO A 144 4.60 -16.89 -2.04
C PRO A 144 4.45 -16.44 -3.50
N ALA A 145 5.09 -17.15 -4.42
CA ALA A 145 5.01 -16.89 -5.87
C ALA A 145 3.57 -16.96 -6.40
N GLU A 146 2.73 -17.77 -5.75
CA GLU A 146 1.32 -17.95 -6.02
C GLU A 146 0.50 -16.67 -5.87
N ILE A 147 1.03 -15.62 -5.24
CA ILE A 147 0.41 -14.28 -5.27
C ILE A 147 0.12 -13.83 -6.69
N GLY A 148 0.97 -14.19 -7.67
CA GLY A 148 0.79 -13.85 -9.08
C GLY A 148 -0.48 -14.43 -9.69
N GLN A 149 -1.14 -15.40 -9.06
CA GLN A 149 -2.40 -15.98 -9.53
C GLN A 149 -3.63 -15.08 -9.27
N LEU A 150 -3.51 -14.07 -8.41
CA LEU A 150 -4.60 -13.17 -8.03
C LEU A 150 -4.90 -12.11 -9.11
N LYS A 151 -5.37 -12.54 -10.27
CA LYS A 151 -5.59 -11.65 -11.44
C LYS A 151 -6.64 -10.56 -11.24
N SER A 152 -7.52 -10.72 -10.26
CA SER A 152 -8.57 -9.75 -9.91
C SER A 152 -8.10 -8.69 -8.89
N LEU A 153 -6.88 -8.80 -8.38
CA LEU A 153 -6.40 -7.96 -7.29
C LEU A 153 -6.11 -6.54 -7.77
N TYR A 154 -6.81 -5.55 -7.22
CA TYR A 154 -6.59 -4.12 -7.49
C TYR A 154 -5.80 -3.43 -6.38
N THR A 155 -5.84 -3.95 -5.14
CA THR A 155 -5.16 -3.35 -3.99
C THR A 155 -4.44 -4.40 -3.15
N LEU A 156 -3.13 -4.16 -2.93
CA LEU A 156 -2.25 -5.00 -2.13
C LEU A 156 -1.47 -4.16 -1.11
N HIS A 157 -1.74 -4.41 0.17
CA HIS A 157 -1.04 -3.79 1.30
C HIS A 157 -0.08 -4.78 1.94
N LEU A 158 1.21 -4.49 1.86
CA LEU A 158 2.33 -5.29 2.38
C LEU A 158 3.27 -4.46 3.26
N GLU A 159 2.91 -3.21 3.55
CA GLU A 159 3.68 -2.30 4.38
C GLU A 159 3.90 -2.81 5.81
N CYS A 160 4.93 -2.29 6.48
CA CYS A 160 5.22 -2.61 7.88
C CYS A 160 5.40 -4.13 8.11
N ASN A 161 6.20 -4.78 7.27
CA ASN A 161 6.59 -6.19 7.36
C ASN A 161 8.12 -6.32 7.43
N GLN A 162 8.66 -7.51 7.16
CA GLN A 162 10.09 -7.81 7.17
C GLN A 162 10.57 -8.36 5.82
N LEU A 163 9.89 -7.98 4.73
CA LEU A 163 10.16 -8.49 3.39
C LEU A 163 11.54 -8.03 2.91
N GLN A 164 12.38 -8.97 2.48
CA GLN A 164 13.70 -8.70 1.89
C GLN A 164 13.64 -8.58 0.36
N SER A 165 12.65 -9.23 -0.24
CA SER A 165 12.35 -9.19 -1.67
C SER A 165 10.85 -9.39 -1.91
N VAL A 166 10.43 -9.11 -3.14
CA VAL A 166 9.12 -9.51 -3.66
C VAL A 166 9.32 -10.54 -4.78
N PRO A 167 8.42 -11.55 -4.91
CA PRO A 167 8.53 -12.55 -5.97
C PRO A 167 8.34 -11.92 -7.36
N VAL A 168 9.01 -12.47 -8.38
CA VAL A 168 8.90 -11.99 -9.78
C VAL A 168 7.46 -12.16 -10.30
N GLU A 169 6.75 -13.15 -9.79
CA GLU A 169 5.35 -13.44 -10.10
C GLU A 169 4.40 -12.32 -9.68
N MET A 170 4.82 -11.41 -8.79
CA MET A 170 4.06 -10.21 -8.47
C MET A 170 3.80 -9.35 -9.72
N GLY A 171 4.69 -9.35 -10.71
CA GLY A 171 4.47 -8.69 -12.00
C GLY A 171 3.23 -9.21 -12.75
N GLN A 172 2.77 -10.41 -12.43
CA GLN A 172 1.60 -11.00 -13.10
C GLN A 172 0.25 -10.47 -12.56
N LEU A 173 0.26 -9.57 -11.56
CA LEU A 173 -0.92 -8.89 -11.01
C LEU A 173 -1.37 -7.74 -11.93
N THR A 174 -1.76 -8.06 -13.16
CA THR A 174 -1.99 -7.05 -14.23
C THR A 174 -3.13 -6.06 -13.95
N SER A 175 -4.02 -6.37 -13.00
CA SER A 175 -5.12 -5.49 -12.56
C SER A 175 -4.76 -4.62 -11.36
N LEU A 176 -3.54 -4.72 -10.83
CA LEU A 176 -3.14 -4.03 -9.61
C LEU A 176 -3.00 -2.52 -9.87
N GLU A 177 -3.73 -1.74 -9.08
CA GLU A 177 -3.73 -0.27 -9.14
C GLU A 177 -2.96 0.34 -7.97
N THR A 178 -3.00 -0.31 -6.79
CA THR A 178 -2.34 0.17 -5.57
C THR A 178 -1.46 -0.92 -4.95
N LEU A 179 -0.18 -0.60 -4.79
CA LEU A 179 0.81 -1.43 -4.13
C LEU A 179 1.55 -0.65 -3.04
N TYR A 180 1.36 -1.05 -1.79
CA TYR A 180 2.07 -0.51 -0.64
C TYR A 180 3.07 -1.53 -0.10
N LEU A 181 4.34 -1.16 -0.11
CA LEU A 181 5.49 -1.95 0.32
C LEU A 181 6.41 -1.17 1.28
N TYR A 182 5.95 -0.01 1.77
CA TYR A 182 6.77 0.83 2.63
C TYR A 182 7.05 0.19 3.99
N SER A 183 8.14 0.59 4.64
CA SER A 183 8.56 0.02 5.93
C SER A 183 8.78 -1.49 5.86
N ASN A 184 9.64 -1.91 4.93
CA ASN A 184 10.14 -3.28 4.77
C ASN A 184 11.68 -3.27 4.72
N LYS A 185 12.31 -4.35 4.26
CA LYS A 185 13.76 -4.50 4.11
C LYS A 185 14.16 -4.78 2.66
N LEU A 186 13.39 -4.23 1.70
CA LEU A 186 13.61 -4.50 0.29
C LEU A 186 14.93 -3.89 -0.18
N GLN A 187 15.78 -4.70 -0.79
CA GLN A 187 17.06 -4.25 -1.36
C GLN A 187 16.99 -3.99 -2.87
N SER A 188 16.02 -4.62 -3.54
CA SER A 188 15.76 -4.44 -4.98
C SER A 188 14.30 -4.69 -5.30
N ILE A 189 13.88 -4.28 -6.50
CA ILE A 189 12.59 -4.57 -7.11
C ILE A 189 12.83 -5.36 -8.40
N PRO A 190 12.10 -6.46 -8.64
CA PRO A 190 12.26 -7.25 -9.86
C PRO A 190 11.86 -6.46 -11.12
N THR A 191 12.49 -6.79 -12.24
CA THR A 191 12.23 -6.12 -13.54
C THR A 191 10.82 -6.42 -14.06
N GLU A 192 10.21 -7.51 -13.60
CA GLU A 192 8.82 -7.90 -13.84
C GLU A 192 7.80 -6.87 -13.34
N ILE A 193 8.20 -5.90 -12.49
CA ILE A 193 7.33 -4.77 -12.11
C ILE A 193 6.73 -4.08 -13.34
N ARG A 194 7.45 -4.06 -14.48
CA ARG A 194 6.97 -3.52 -15.76
C ARG A 194 5.62 -4.06 -16.24
N GLN A 195 5.23 -5.24 -15.78
CA GLN A 195 3.99 -5.89 -16.16
C GLN A 195 2.76 -5.32 -15.44
N LEU A 196 2.95 -4.53 -14.38
CA LEU A 196 1.89 -3.87 -13.62
C LEU A 196 1.38 -2.61 -14.33
N THR A 197 0.92 -2.74 -15.58
CA THR A 197 0.57 -1.61 -16.44
C THR A 197 -0.62 -0.78 -15.93
N SER A 198 -1.42 -1.33 -15.03
CA SER A 198 -2.55 -0.64 -14.38
C SER A 198 -2.16 0.11 -13.10
N LEU A 199 -0.91 0.01 -12.66
CA LEU A 199 -0.49 0.55 -11.36
C LEU A 199 -0.53 2.07 -11.35
N GLU A 200 -1.30 2.64 -10.42
CA GLU A 200 -1.44 4.08 -10.22
C GLU A 200 -0.65 4.56 -9.00
N THR A 201 -0.53 3.71 -7.97
CA THR A 201 0.14 4.04 -6.71
C THR A 201 1.16 2.98 -6.34
N LEU A 202 2.41 3.41 -6.17
CA LEU A 202 3.51 2.58 -5.66
C LEU A 202 4.21 3.29 -4.51
N SER A 203 4.13 2.72 -3.31
CA SER A 203 4.87 3.20 -2.14
C SER A 203 5.92 2.19 -1.70
N LEU A 204 7.18 2.61 -1.78
CA LEU A 204 8.38 1.84 -1.47
C LEU A 204 9.24 2.55 -0.41
N SER A 205 8.70 3.56 0.27
CA SER A 205 9.46 4.33 1.24
C SER A 205 9.90 3.50 2.46
N TYR A 206 10.94 3.93 3.17
CA TYR A 206 11.46 3.19 4.32
C TYR A 206 11.82 1.73 3.97
N ASN A 207 12.69 1.57 2.97
CA ASN A 207 13.28 0.30 2.56
C ASN A 207 14.81 0.45 2.47
N GLU A 208 15.49 -0.56 1.92
CA GLU A 208 16.95 -0.60 1.79
C GLU A 208 17.39 -0.50 0.31
N LEU A 209 16.54 0.06 -0.57
CA LEU A 209 16.76 0.07 -2.02
C LEU A 209 18.00 0.90 -2.38
N GLN A 210 18.90 0.30 -3.17
CA GLN A 210 20.10 0.99 -3.68
C GLN A 210 19.90 1.51 -5.11
N THR A 211 19.05 0.84 -5.88
CA THR A 211 18.70 1.18 -7.25
C THR A 211 17.22 0.90 -7.51
N ILE A 212 16.70 1.48 -8.58
CA ILE A 212 15.39 1.15 -9.17
C ILE A 212 15.63 0.67 -10.60
N PRO A 213 14.99 -0.43 -11.04
CA PRO A 213 15.15 -0.93 -12.40
C PRO A 213 14.62 0.08 -13.43
N ALA A 214 15.26 0.15 -14.60
CA ALA A 214 14.83 0.99 -15.74
C ALA A 214 13.39 0.67 -16.19
N GLU A 215 12.97 -0.57 -15.97
CA GLU A 215 11.63 -1.10 -16.17
C GLU A 215 10.53 -0.32 -15.43
N ILE A 216 10.85 0.46 -14.39
CA ILE A 216 9.89 1.35 -13.73
C ILE A 216 9.23 2.29 -14.73
N GLY A 217 9.96 2.74 -15.77
CA GLY A 217 9.43 3.62 -16.81
C GLY A 217 8.33 2.99 -17.69
N GLN A 218 8.03 1.70 -17.54
CA GLN A 218 6.91 1.05 -18.23
C GLN A 218 5.57 1.21 -17.48
N LEU A 219 5.58 1.72 -16.24
CA LEU A 219 4.39 1.97 -15.43
C LEU A 219 3.68 3.27 -15.83
N THR A 220 3.27 3.37 -17.09
CA THR A 220 2.74 4.63 -17.68
C THR A 220 1.45 5.16 -17.03
N SER A 221 0.73 4.32 -16.27
CA SER A 221 -0.46 4.71 -15.48
C SER A 221 -0.12 5.31 -14.11
N LEU A 222 1.15 5.27 -13.69
CA LEU A 222 1.57 5.64 -12.34
C LEU A 222 1.36 7.13 -12.08
N LYS A 223 0.65 7.46 -11.00
CA LYS A 223 0.34 8.82 -10.53
C LYS A 223 1.13 9.17 -9.28
N TRP A 224 1.36 8.20 -8.41
CA TRP A 224 2.10 8.40 -7.15
C TRP A 224 3.22 7.37 -7.02
N LEU A 225 4.45 7.87 -6.92
CA LEU A 225 5.64 7.07 -6.63
C LEU A 225 6.33 7.63 -5.40
N ASN A 226 6.41 6.84 -4.33
CA ASN A 226 7.15 7.19 -3.12
C ASN A 226 8.34 6.25 -2.92
N LEU A 227 9.53 6.80 -3.01
CA LEU A 227 10.83 6.15 -2.83
C LEU A 227 11.64 6.76 -1.68
N GLY A 228 11.02 7.62 -0.87
CA GLY A 228 11.70 8.32 0.22
C GLY A 228 12.26 7.36 1.28
N ASN A 229 13.28 7.78 2.03
CA ASN A 229 13.92 6.96 3.07
C ASN A 229 14.44 5.61 2.53
N ASN A 230 15.34 5.68 1.54
CA ASN A 230 16.04 4.53 0.94
C ASN A 230 17.55 4.83 0.82
N ASN A 231 18.30 3.99 0.11
CA ASN A 231 19.73 4.14 -0.14
C ASN A 231 20.05 4.49 -1.61
N LEU A 232 19.12 5.12 -2.34
CA LEU A 232 19.26 5.38 -3.78
C LEU A 232 20.39 6.38 -4.04
N GLN A 233 21.32 6.01 -4.92
CA GLN A 233 22.41 6.90 -5.38
C GLN A 233 22.09 7.61 -6.69
N SER A 234 21.22 7.00 -7.50
CA SER A 234 20.71 7.54 -8.75
C SER A 234 19.30 7.00 -9.02
N ILE A 235 18.66 7.60 -10.02
CA ILE A 235 17.38 7.18 -10.58
C ILE A 235 17.56 7.01 -12.09
N PRO A 236 16.97 5.97 -12.71
CA PRO A 236 17.14 5.69 -14.12
C PRO A 236 16.52 6.80 -15.00
N SER A 237 17.08 7.04 -16.19
CA SER A 237 16.53 8.04 -17.13
C SER A 237 15.13 7.66 -17.61
N GLU A 238 14.79 6.36 -17.58
CA GLU A 238 13.45 5.86 -17.86
C GLU A 238 12.37 6.42 -16.93
N ILE A 239 12.72 7.05 -15.80
CA ILE A 239 11.75 7.77 -14.97
C ILE A 239 10.96 8.80 -15.79
N GLY A 240 11.58 9.44 -16.79
CA GLY A 240 10.92 10.43 -17.66
C GLY A 240 9.76 9.87 -18.48
N LYS A 241 9.64 8.54 -18.62
CA LYS A 241 8.54 7.87 -19.32
C LYS A 241 7.24 7.87 -18.51
N LEU A 242 7.28 8.19 -17.22
CA LEU A 242 6.12 8.22 -16.32
C LEU A 242 5.29 9.52 -16.51
N THR A 243 4.78 9.75 -17.71
CA THR A 243 4.13 11.01 -18.09
C THR A 243 2.84 11.31 -17.31
N SER A 244 2.21 10.30 -16.71
CA SER A 244 1.04 10.43 -15.81
C SER A 244 1.39 10.77 -14.36
N LEU A 245 2.68 10.77 -14.00
CA LEU A 245 3.12 10.91 -12.61
C LEU A 245 2.81 12.32 -12.09
N GLN A 246 2.16 12.38 -10.93
CA GLN A 246 1.72 13.61 -10.28
C GLN A 246 2.53 13.92 -9.03
N SER A 247 3.01 12.89 -8.34
CA SER A 247 3.86 13.03 -7.16
C SER A 247 5.02 12.04 -7.21
N LEU A 248 6.22 12.57 -7.00
CA LEU A 248 7.45 11.81 -6.86
C LEU A 248 8.12 12.17 -5.53
N GLY A 249 8.17 11.21 -4.62
CA GLY A 249 8.90 11.32 -3.36
C GLY A 249 10.24 10.59 -3.46
N LEU A 250 11.33 11.31 -3.23
CA LEU A 250 12.72 10.83 -3.27
C LEU A 250 13.52 11.35 -2.07
N ASP A 251 12.83 11.87 -1.06
CA ASP A 251 13.41 12.43 0.16
C ASP A 251 14.27 11.41 0.91
N ASN A 252 15.25 11.88 1.69
CA ASN A 252 16.06 11.02 2.56
C ASN A 252 16.72 9.85 1.79
N ASN A 253 17.46 10.18 0.74
CA ASN A 253 18.23 9.23 -0.08
C ASN A 253 19.69 9.71 -0.21
N LYS A 254 20.47 9.13 -1.14
CA LYS A 254 21.88 9.47 -1.40
C LYS A 254 22.08 9.99 -2.83
N LEU A 255 21.05 10.62 -3.40
CA LEU A 255 21.08 11.08 -4.79
C LEU A 255 22.11 12.19 -4.97
N GLN A 256 23.03 12.02 -5.92
CA GLN A 256 24.05 13.03 -6.26
C GLN A 256 23.65 13.91 -7.45
N SER A 257 22.79 13.38 -8.33
CA SER A 257 22.27 14.06 -9.51
C SER A 257 20.89 13.52 -9.89
N LEU A 258 20.20 14.26 -10.75
CA LEU A 258 18.97 13.82 -11.40
C LEU A 258 19.23 13.64 -12.90
N PRO A 259 18.61 12.64 -13.57
CA PRO A 259 18.63 12.55 -15.02
C PRO A 259 17.91 13.75 -15.65
N VAL A 260 18.37 14.18 -16.83
CA VAL A 260 17.73 15.29 -17.57
C VAL A 260 16.29 14.95 -17.96
N GLU A 261 16.00 13.65 -18.12
CA GLU A 261 14.68 13.11 -18.40
C GLU A 261 13.65 13.40 -17.30
N ILE A 262 14.06 13.86 -16.11
CA ILE A 262 13.11 14.35 -15.09
C ILE A 262 12.18 15.42 -15.66
N GLY A 263 12.65 16.26 -16.58
CA GLY A 263 11.85 17.29 -17.24
C GLY A 263 10.70 16.75 -18.10
N GLN A 264 10.70 15.47 -18.43
CA GLN A 264 9.66 14.81 -19.23
C GLN A 264 8.40 14.48 -18.44
N LEU A 265 8.42 14.60 -17.10
CA LEU A 265 7.28 14.34 -16.22
C LEU A 265 6.22 15.46 -16.30
N ALA A 266 5.56 15.60 -17.45
CA ALA A 266 4.68 16.73 -17.76
C ALA A 266 3.51 16.94 -16.79
N SER A 267 3.04 15.87 -16.12
CA SER A 267 1.94 15.91 -15.15
C SER A 267 2.39 16.14 -13.70
N LEU A 268 3.70 16.26 -13.45
CA LEU A 268 4.23 16.28 -12.09
C LEU A 268 3.82 17.56 -11.37
N MET A 269 3.19 17.40 -10.21
CA MET A 269 2.73 18.49 -9.35
C MET A 269 3.57 18.61 -8.09
N ARG A 270 4.15 17.51 -7.62
CA ARG A 270 4.96 17.46 -6.39
C ARG A 270 6.23 16.65 -6.61
N LEU A 271 7.37 17.29 -6.36
CA LEU A 271 8.69 16.67 -6.39
C LEU A 271 9.37 16.94 -5.04
N VAL A 272 9.59 15.87 -4.28
CA VAL A 272 10.20 15.93 -2.96
C VAL A 272 11.59 15.29 -3.03
N LEU A 273 12.63 16.08 -2.80
CA LEU A 273 14.04 15.69 -2.93
C LEU A 273 14.85 16.10 -1.69
N ASP A 274 14.18 16.44 -0.59
CA ASP A 274 14.87 16.90 0.61
C ASP A 274 15.81 15.83 1.18
N ASN A 275 16.85 16.27 1.89
CA ASN A 275 17.83 15.39 2.54
C ASN A 275 18.47 14.39 1.56
N ASN A 276 19.10 14.92 0.50
CA ASN A 276 19.89 14.18 -0.48
C ASN A 276 21.31 14.80 -0.60
N GLN A 277 22.08 14.39 -1.62
CA GLN A 277 23.46 14.84 -1.86
C GLN A 277 23.58 15.60 -3.20
N LEU A 278 22.49 16.23 -3.65
CA LEU A 278 22.43 16.89 -4.95
C LEU A 278 23.35 18.11 -4.96
N GLN A 279 24.27 18.17 -5.92
CA GLN A 279 25.15 19.33 -6.11
C GLN A 279 24.60 20.34 -7.13
N SER A 280 23.77 19.85 -8.04
CA SER A 280 23.04 20.63 -9.05
C SER A 280 21.71 19.95 -9.37
N ILE A 281 20.82 20.71 -10.02
CA ILE A 281 19.62 20.18 -10.68
C ILE A 281 19.73 20.49 -12.19
N PRO A 282 19.23 19.61 -13.07
CA PRO A 282 19.28 19.82 -14.52
C PRO A 282 18.41 21.02 -14.94
N ALA A 283 18.80 21.70 -16.03
CA ALA A 283 18.03 22.83 -16.59
C ALA A 283 16.62 22.40 -17.03
N GLU A 284 16.49 21.13 -17.44
CA GLU A 284 15.25 20.47 -17.81
C GLU A 284 14.20 20.47 -16.69
N ILE A 285 14.58 20.77 -15.43
CA ILE A 285 13.60 21.01 -14.36
C ILE A 285 12.57 22.07 -14.75
N GLY A 286 12.95 23.09 -15.55
CA GLY A 286 12.06 24.14 -16.04
C GLY A 286 10.92 23.63 -16.94
N GLN A 287 11.03 22.40 -17.47
CA GLN A 287 10.00 21.77 -18.29
C GLN A 287 8.80 21.24 -17.47
N LEU A 288 8.94 21.14 -16.14
CA LEU A 288 7.90 20.69 -15.22
C LEU A 288 6.83 21.78 -14.98
N THR A 289 6.17 22.22 -16.04
CA THR A 289 5.24 23.37 -16.01
C THR A 289 4.01 23.18 -15.12
N SER A 290 3.67 21.93 -14.75
CA SER A 290 2.61 21.58 -13.81
C SER A 290 3.03 21.60 -12.33
N LEU A 291 4.33 21.77 -12.05
CA LEU A 291 4.90 21.60 -10.71
C LEU A 291 4.40 22.69 -9.77
N ARG A 292 3.94 22.28 -8.59
CA ARG A 292 3.40 23.16 -7.54
C ARG A 292 4.29 23.17 -6.31
N GLU A 293 4.95 22.06 -6.02
CA GLU A 293 5.84 21.91 -4.88
C GLU A 293 7.14 21.26 -5.33
N LEU A 294 8.25 21.97 -5.05
CA LEU A 294 9.60 21.49 -5.22
C LEU A 294 10.33 21.62 -3.88
N ASP A 295 10.62 20.49 -3.26
CA ASP A 295 11.40 20.45 -2.02
C ASP A 295 12.82 20.00 -2.30
N LEU A 296 13.80 20.90 -2.11
CA LEU A 296 15.23 20.67 -2.27
C LEU A 296 15.99 20.93 -0.95
N HIS A 297 15.27 21.03 0.17
CA HIS A 297 15.86 21.29 1.49
C HIS A 297 16.95 20.27 1.83
N GLY A 298 18.05 20.69 2.46
CA GLY A 298 19.06 19.75 2.96
C GLY A 298 19.79 19.00 1.85
N ASN A 299 20.29 19.74 0.86
CA ASN A 299 21.13 19.22 -0.23
C ASN A 299 22.48 19.97 -0.27
N ASP A 300 23.31 19.66 -1.27
CA ASP A 300 24.62 20.28 -1.47
C ASP A 300 24.62 21.29 -2.65
N LEU A 301 23.46 21.87 -2.98
CA LEU A 301 23.30 22.69 -4.19
C LEU A 301 24.17 23.95 -4.13
N GLN A 302 25.01 24.14 -5.14
CA GLN A 302 25.87 25.32 -5.27
C GLN A 302 25.20 26.43 -6.10
N SER A 303 24.31 26.05 -7.01
CA SER A 303 23.55 26.96 -7.85
C SER A 303 22.20 26.34 -8.22
N ILE A 304 21.28 27.20 -8.68
CA ILE A 304 19.99 26.81 -9.26
C ILE A 304 19.99 27.30 -10.73
N PRO A 305 19.57 26.48 -11.70
CA PRO A 305 19.48 26.88 -13.11
C PRO A 305 18.48 28.03 -13.31
N ALA A 306 18.73 28.89 -14.29
CA ALA A 306 17.84 30.02 -14.63
C ALA A 306 16.44 29.54 -15.06
N GLU A 307 16.38 28.33 -15.61
CA GLU A 307 15.16 27.63 -16.04
C GLU A 307 14.18 27.39 -14.88
N ILE A 308 14.60 27.53 -13.61
CA ILE A 308 13.68 27.52 -12.47
C ILE A 308 12.54 28.55 -12.63
N GLY A 309 12.80 29.69 -13.30
CA GLY A 309 11.78 30.71 -13.58
C GLY A 309 10.65 30.24 -14.50
N GLN A 310 10.86 29.14 -15.24
CA GLN A 310 9.86 28.55 -16.13
C GLN A 310 8.77 27.76 -15.39
N LEU A 311 8.97 27.47 -14.10
CA LEU A 311 8.01 26.77 -13.23
C LEU A 311 6.84 27.67 -12.82
N THR A 312 6.08 28.16 -13.81
CA THR A 312 5.02 29.16 -13.62
C THR A 312 3.87 28.73 -12.70
N SER A 313 3.69 27.42 -12.48
CA SER A 313 2.70 26.86 -11.55
C SER A 313 3.20 26.70 -10.11
N LEU A 314 4.48 26.99 -9.84
CA LEU A 314 5.12 26.68 -8.57
C LEU A 314 4.53 27.54 -7.43
N MET A 315 4.14 26.87 -6.35
CA MET A 315 3.55 27.48 -5.16
C MET A 315 4.49 27.42 -3.96
N ARG A 316 5.34 26.39 -3.88
CA ARG A 316 6.30 26.19 -2.78
C ARG A 316 7.64 25.74 -3.34
N LEU A 317 8.69 26.43 -2.93
CA LEU A 317 10.07 26.10 -3.24
C LEU A 317 10.88 26.15 -1.93
N TYR A 318 11.42 25.00 -1.54
CA TYR A 318 12.24 24.87 -0.34
C TYR A 318 13.71 24.73 -0.73
N LEU A 319 14.55 25.69 -0.32
CA LEU A 319 15.99 25.72 -0.63
C LEU A 319 16.87 25.76 0.64
N ASP A 320 16.26 25.73 1.83
CA ASP A 320 16.97 25.81 3.09
C ASP A 320 18.04 24.72 3.20
N ASN A 321 19.11 24.98 3.95
CA ASN A 321 20.20 24.03 4.19
C ASN A 321 20.86 23.52 2.89
N ASN A 322 21.19 24.44 1.99
CA ASN A 322 22.02 24.21 0.80
C ASN A 322 23.33 25.03 0.85
N LYS A 323 24.17 24.91 -0.19
CA LYS A 323 25.44 25.63 -0.36
C LYS A 323 25.34 26.79 -1.37
N LEU A 324 24.15 27.36 -1.52
CA LEU A 324 23.86 28.42 -2.50
C LEU A 324 24.58 29.72 -2.12
N GLN A 325 25.34 30.29 -3.08
CA GLN A 325 25.92 31.63 -2.93
C GLN A 325 24.98 32.72 -3.44
N SER A 326 24.18 32.40 -4.45
CA SER A 326 23.18 33.28 -5.04
C SER A 326 22.09 32.44 -5.71
N VAL A 327 20.97 33.08 -6.02
CA VAL A 327 19.91 32.51 -6.85
C VAL A 327 19.77 33.28 -8.16
N PRO A 328 19.37 32.61 -9.26
CA PRO A 328 19.15 33.26 -10.55
C PRO A 328 18.08 34.35 -10.47
N VAL A 329 18.23 35.41 -11.26
CA VAL A 329 17.27 36.54 -11.28
C VAL A 329 15.89 36.10 -11.76
N GLU A 330 15.84 35.03 -12.54
CA GLU A 330 14.65 34.36 -13.06
C GLU A 330 13.75 33.83 -11.95
N ILE A 331 14.24 33.63 -10.72
CA ILE A 331 13.40 33.26 -9.57
C ILE A 331 12.29 34.31 -9.32
N ARG A 332 12.50 35.56 -9.76
CA ARG A 332 11.50 36.65 -9.70
C ARG A 332 10.29 36.40 -10.60
N GLN A 333 10.39 35.51 -11.59
CA GLN A 333 9.28 35.10 -12.45
C GLN A 333 8.25 34.25 -11.68
N LEU A 334 8.65 33.64 -10.55
CA LEU A 334 7.82 32.83 -9.68
C LEU A 334 6.94 33.67 -8.74
N THR A 335 6.15 34.57 -9.33
CA THR A 335 5.37 35.60 -8.61
C THR A 335 4.35 35.06 -7.60
N ARG A 336 3.96 33.79 -7.70
CA ARG A 336 3.01 33.11 -6.79
C ARG A 336 3.67 32.10 -5.85
N CYS A 337 4.98 31.93 -5.95
CA CYS A 337 5.73 30.94 -5.19
C CYS A 337 6.16 31.49 -3.84
N ARG A 338 5.94 30.70 -2.79
CA ARG A 338 6.57 30.90 -1.48
C ARG A 338 7.92 30.20 -1.51
N VAL A 339 8.99 30.99 -1.41
CA VAL A 339 10.35 30.48 -1.36
C VAL A 339 10.86 30.54 0.08
N SER A 340 11.42 29.43 0.57
CA SER A 340 12.18 29.38 1.82
C SER A 340 13.66 29.10 1.54
N GLY A 341 14.55 29.43 2.48
CA GLY A 341 16.00 29.26 2.32
C GLY A 341 16.74 30.43 1.69
N LEU A 342 16.04 31.52 1.36
CA LEU A 342 16.64 32.77 0.88
C LEU A 342 16.77 33.77 2.03
N ASN A 343 17.67 33.49 2.97
CA ASN A 343 18.08 34.50 3.95
C ASN A 343 19.24 35.30 3.39
N HIS A 344 18.98 36.24 2.47
CA HIS A 344 19.75 37.48 2.24
C HIS A 344 18.98 38.45 1.32
#